data_AF-A0AAE0FD07-F1
#
_entry.id   AF-A0AAE0FD07-F1
#
_cell.length_a   1.000
_cell.length_b   1.000
_cell.length_c   1.000
_cell.angle_alpha   90.00
_cell.angle_beta   90.00
_cell.angle_gamma   90.00
#
_symmetry.space_group_name_H-M   'P 1'
#
loop_
_entity.id
_entity.type
_entity.pdbx_description
1 polymer ?
#
loop_
_entity_poly.entity_id
_entity_poly.type
_entity_poly.pdbx_seq_one_letter_code
_entity_poly.pdbx_strand_id
1 'polypeptide(L)'
;MVKRKLEEPLDEGKVDTAAYGALKSKLERCNQGHILDAWPSLTVAEKKTLTEQLQEIDLERLQGICARSFGGSASSANEEVPEPYTDICKIPDVTEEQRMHWKNVGLKVASEGKLAVILLAGGEA
;
A
#
# COMPACT_ATOMS: atom_id res chain seq x y z
N MET A 1 -20.20 25.94 -52.08
CA MET A 1 -21.01 26.23 -50.87
C MET A 1 -21.08 24.97 -50.03
N VAL A 2 -20.07 24.74 -49.17
CA VAL A 2 -20.00 23.57 -48.28
C VAL A 2 -19.69 24.12 -46.90
N LYS A 3 -20.72 24.24 -46.05
CA LYS A 3 -20.56 24.65 -44.66
C LYS A 3 -19.89 23.49 -43.92
N ARG A 4 -18.61 23.68 -43.56
CA ARG A 4 -17.91 22.81 -42.61
C ARG A 4 -18.68 22.88 -41.29
N LYS A 5 -19.21 21.73 -40.87
CA LYS A 5 -19.82 21.51 -39.58
C LYS A 5 -18.72 21.74 -38.54
N LEU A 6 -18.83 22.83 -37.80
CA LEU A 6 -18.01 23.07 -36.61
C LEU A 6 -18.31 21.93 -35.65
N GLU A 7 -17.28 21.15 -35.31
CA GLU A 7 -17.35 20.19 -34.20
C GLU A 7 -17.65 21.00 -32.93
N GLU A 8 -18.77 20.65 -32.28
CA GLU A 8 -19.15 21.24 -31.01
C GLU A 8 -18.09 20.87 -29.97
N PRO A 9 -17.60 21.84 -29.15
CA PRO A 9 -16.66 21.53 -28.10
C PRO A 9 -17.33 20.58 -27.10
N LEU A 10 -16.68 19.45 -26.85
CA LEU A 10 -17.09 18.49 -25.82
C LEU A 10 -17.25 19.25 -24.49
N ASP A 11 -18.43 19.13 -23.88
CA ASP A 11 -18.85 19.79 -22.64
C ASP A 11 -18.05 19.22 -21.44
N GLU A 12 -16.83 19.73 -21.26
CA GLU A 12 -15.89 19.35 -20.18
C GLU A 12 -16.50 19.49 -18.78
N GLY A 13 -17.52 20.34 -18.62
CA GLY A 13 -18.20 20.60 -17.35
C GLY A 13 -19.09 19.46 -16.85
N LYS A 14 -19.64 18.61 -17.75
CA LYS A 14 -20.53 17.49 -17.37
C LYS A 14 -19.78 16.24 -16.93
N VAL A 15 -18.59 16.00 -17.48
CA VAL A 15 -17.79 14.81 -17.16
C VAL A 15 -17.23 14.92 -15.73
N ASP A 16 -16.84 16.12 -15.31
CA ASP A 16 -16.33 16.41 -13.97
C ASP A 16 -17.40 16.12 -12.88
N THR A 17 -18.69 16.38 -13.17
CA THR A 17 -19.76 16.25 -12.17
C THR A 17 -20.11 14.80 -11.83
N ALA A 18 -20.11 13.91 -12.82
CA ALA A 18 -20.45 12.50 -12.63
C ALA A 18 -19.32 11.74 -11.91
N ALA A 19 -18.06 12.02 -12.29
CA ALA A 19 -16.88 11.45 -11.64
C ALA A 19 -16.75 11.95 -10.19
N TYR A 20 -17.00 13.23 -9.95
CA TYR A 20 -17.02 13.81 -8.61
C TYR A 20 -18.08 13.16 -7.71
N GLY A 21 -19.30 12.94 -8.23
CA GLY A 21 -20.38 12.33 -7.46
C GLY A 21 -20.03 10.93 -6.94
N ALA A 22 -19.48 10.07 -7.79
CA ALA A 22 -19.05 8.71 -7.39
C ALA A 22 -17.92 8.73 -6.36
N LEU A 23 -16.95 9.64 -6.54
CA LEU A 23 -15.81 9.80 -5.62
C LEU A 23 -16.26 10.31 -4.24
N LYS A 24 -17.17 11.29 -4.23
CA LYS A 24 -17.75 11.85 -3.02
C LYS A 24 -18.48 10.78 -2.20
N SER A 25 -19.34 9.97 -2.83
CA SER A 25 -20.04 8.90 -2.12
C SER A 25 -19.09 7.84 -1.54
N LYS A 26 -18.00 7.50 -2.23
CA LYS A 26 -16.98 6.56 -1.73
C LYS A 26 -16.26 7.12 -0.50
N LEU A 27 -15.85 8.38 -0.55
CA LEU A 27 -15.13 9.06 0.53
C LEU A 27 -16.02 9.30 1.76
N GLU A 28 -17.27 9.70 1.57
CA GLU A 28 -18.24 9.88 2.65
C GLU A 28 -18.49 8.57 3.40
N ARG A 29 -18.61 7.44 2.68
CA ARG A 29 -18.72 6.10 3.28
C ARG A 29 -17.56 5.73 4.20
N CYS A 30 -16.36 6.21 3.87
CA CYS A 30 -15.14 5.95 4.64
C CYS A 30 -14.87 7.05 5.69
N ASN A 31 -15.78 8.02 5.86
CA ASN A 31 -15.60 9.21 6.69
C ASN A 31 -14.37 10.07 6.31
N GLN A 32 -14.00 10.06 5.03
CA GLN A 32 -12.84 10.79 4.45
C GLN A 32 -13.30 11.92 3.49
N GLY A 33 -14.51 12.45 3.69
CA GLY A 33 -15.09 13.48 2.81
C GLY A 33 -14.26 14.77 2.72
N HIS A 34 -13.47 15.07 3.76
CA HIS A 34 -12.61 16.26 3.85
C HIS A 34 -11.56 16.36 2.72
N ILE A 35 -11.22 15.25 2.06
CA ILE A 35 -10.29 15.24 0.91
C ILE A 35 -10.84 16.08 -0.26
N LEU A 36 -12.16 16.24 -0.35
CA LEU A 36 -12.82 17.01 -1.41
C LEU A 36 -13.10 18.47 -1.05
N ASP A 37 -12.71 18.95 0.14
CA ASP A 37 -12.98 20.33 0.57
C ASP A 37 -12.31 21.37 -0.35
N ALA A 38 -11.11 21.06 -0.85
CA ALA A 38 -10.37 21.88 -1.80
C ALA A 38 -10.73 21.62 -3.28
N TRP A 39 -11.65 20.70 -3.57
CA TRP A 39 -12.03 20.34 -4.95
C TRP A 39 -12.44 21.54 -5.84
N PRO A 40 -13.19 22.55 -5.33
CA PRO A 40 -13.59 23.71 -6.15
C PRO A 40 -12.40 24.58 -6.58
N SER A 41 -11.29 24.56 -5.83
CA SER A 41 -10.08 25.34 -6.14
C SER A 41 -9.11 24.64 -7.09
N LEU A 42 -9.35 23.36 -7.43
CA LEU A 42 -8.46 22.59 -8.29
C LEU A 42 -8.72 22.86 -9.78
N THR A 43 -7.65 22.90 -10.56
CA THR A 43 -7.69 22.87 -12.03
C THR A 43 -8.16 21.50 -12.52
N VAL A 44 -8.59 21.43 -13.80
CA VAL A 44 -9.02 20.17 -14.43
C VAL A 44 -7.91 19.10 -14.38
N ALA A 45 -6.66 19.51 -14.56
CA ALA A 45 -5.51 18.61 -14.49
C ALA A 45 -5.30 18.06 -13.07
N GLU A 46 -5.38 18.91 -12.05
CA GLU A 46 -5.23 18.49 -10.66
C GLU A 46 -6.38 17.59 -10.19
N LYS A 47 -7.62 17.88 -10.61
CA LYS A 47 -8.78 17.00 -10.34
C LYS A 47 -8.59 15.61 -10.93
N LYS A 48 -8.05 15.53 -12.15
CA LYS A 48 -7.73 14.25 -12.80
C LYS A 48 -6.68 13.47 -12.02
N THR A 49 -5.55 14.10 -11.68
CA THR A 49 -4.48 13.47 -10.89
C THR A 49 -5.00 12.96 -9.54
N LEU A 50 -5.77 13.78 -8.83
CA LEU A 50 -6.36 13.40 -7.54
C LEU A 50 -7.31 12.21 -7.69
N THR A 51 -8.11 12.18 -8.76
CA THR A 51 -9.02 11.07 -9.03
C THR A 51 -8.26 9.77 -9.28
N GLU A 52 -7.21 9.81 -10.10
CA GLU A 52 -6.36 8.65 -10.41
C GLU A 52 -5.71 8.09 -9.13
N GLN A 53 -5.14 8.96 -8.29
CA GLN A 53 -4.56 8.56 -7.01
C GLN A 53 -5.58 7.91 -6.06
N LEU A 54 -6.78 8.48 -5.94
CA LEU A 54 -7.83 7.94 -5.06
C LEU A 54 -8.46 6.63 -5.57
N GLN A 55 -8.30 6.33 -6.86
CA GLN A 55 -8.73 5.05 -7.44
C GLN A 55 -7.77 3.91 -7.11
N GLU A 56 -6.46 4.19 -6.98
CA GLU A 56 -5.45 3.19 -6.59
C GLU A 56 -5.53 2.81 -5.11
N ILE A 57 -6.11 3.68 -4.27
CA ILE A 57 -6.22 3.48 -2.83
C ILE A 57 -7.52 2.74 -2.47
N ASP A 58 -7.38 1.63 -1.75
CA ASP A 58 -8.48 0.97 -1.05
C ASP A 58 -8.78 1.69 0.28
N LEU A 59 -9.70 2.65 0.22
CA LEU A 59 -10.09 3.49 1.34
C LEU A 59 -10.74 2.71 2.49
N GLU A 60 -11.44 1.62 2.20
CA GLU A 60 -12.10 0.80 3.24
C GLU A 60 -11.06 0.00 4.01
N ARG A 61 -10.09 -0.59 3.30
CA ARG A 61 -8.94 -1.25 3.92
C ARG A 61 -8.14 -0.27 4.76
N LEU A 62 -7.91 0.95 4.25
CA LEU A 62 -7.19 1.99 4.98
C LEU A 62 -7.91 2.36 6.28
N GLN A 63 -9.22 2.60 6.24
CA GLN A 63 -10.02 2.88 7.42
C GLN A 63 -9.91 1.75 8.46
N GLY A 64 -9.99 0.49 8.02
CA GLY A 64 -9.82 -0.66 8.90
C GLY A 64 -8.44 -0.74 9.55
N ILE A 65 -7.38 -0.44 8.80
CA ILE A 65 -6.00 -0.38 9.34
C ILE A 65 -5.92 0.74 10.39
N CYS A 66 -6.35 1.95 10.06
CA CYS A 66 -6.33 3.09 10.97
C CYS A 66 -7.12 2.80 12.25
N ALA A 67 -8.35 2.26 12.14
CA ALA A 67 -9.17 1.92 13.30
C ALA A 67 -8.48 0.91 14.23
N ARG A 68 -7.80 -0.09 13.68
CA ARG A 68 -7.03 -1.07 14.49
C ARG A 68 -5.78 -0.46 15.11
N SER A 69 -5.06 0.39 14.38
CA SER A 69 -3.82 1.00 14.86
C SER A 69 -4.08 2.07 15.93
N PHE A 70 -5.14 2.87 15.78
CA PHE A 70 -5.50 3.95 16.70
C PHE A 70 -6.48 3.53 17.80
N GLY A 71 -7.19 2.41 17.64
CA GLY A 71 -8.18 1.89 18.60
C GLY A 71 -7.60 1.41 19.93
N GLY A 72 -6.30 1.59 20.16
CA GLY A 72 -5.59 1.19 21.35
C GLY A 72 -5.36 -0.32 21.35
N SER A 73 -4.10 -0.72 21.50
CA SER A 73 -3.83 -2.04 22.03
C SER A 73 -4.42 -2.05 23.44
N ALA A 74 -5.64 -2.58 23.59
CA ALA A 74 -6.08 -3.13 24.86
C ALA A 74 -5.25 -4.41 25.11
N SER A 75 -3.93 -4.26 25.14
CA SER A 75 -3.06 -5.20 25.80
C SER A 75 -3.44 -5.08 27.25
N SER A 76 -4.35 -5.96 27.67
CA SER A 76 -4.25 -6.55 29.00
C SER A 76 -2.76 -6.82 29.20
N ALA A 77 -2.16 -6.16 30.19
CA ALA A 77 -0.81 -6.44 30.65
C ALA A 77 -0.80 -7.86 31.25
N ASN A 78 -1.00 -8.88 30.40
CA ASN A 78 -0.42 -10.16 30.64
C ASN A 78 1.06 -9.97 30.33
N GLU A 79 1.88 -10.05 31.35
CA GLU A 79 3.27 -10.45 31.20
C GLU A 79 3.27 -11.81 30.48
N GLU A 80 3.16 -11.79 29.16
CA GLU A 80 3.51 -12.93 28.35
C GLU A 80 5.01 -13.14 28.53
N VAL A 81 5.36 -14.05 29.43
CA VAL A 81 6.71 -14.56 29.54
C VAL A 81 7.00 -15.22 28.19
N PRO A 82 7.95 -14.72 27.40
CA PRO A 82 8.25 -15.32 26.11
C PRO A 82 8.70 -16.77 26.34
N GLU A 83 8.09 -17.70 25.61
CA GLU A 83 8.50 -19.10 25.66
C GLU A 83 9.97 -19.23 25.26
N PRO A 84 10.77 -20.06 25.97
CA PRO A 84 12.16 -20.24 25.62
C PRO A 84 12.27 -20.90 24.24
N TYR A 85 12.96 -20.26 23.31
CA TYR A 85 13.24 -20.83 22.00
C TYR A 85 14.10 -22.09 22.13
N THR A 86 13.64 -23.21 21.57
CA THR A 86 14.32 -24.52 21.65
C THR A 86 15.33 -24.76 20.53
N ASP A 87 15.18 -24.08 19.38
CA ASP A 87 15.95 -24.35 18.15
C ASP A 87 16.86 -23.18 17.75
N ILE A 88 17.55 -22.58 18.72
CA ILE A 88 18.55 -21.54 18.46
C ILE A 88 19.92 -22.18 18.35
N CYS A 89 20.59 -21.94 17.22
CA CYS A 89 22.02 -22.19 17.11
C CYS A 89 22.79 -20.88 17.11
N LYS A 90 23.75 -20.75 18.03
CA LYS A 90 24.64 -19.59 18.08
C LYS A 90 25.88 -19.88 17.24
N ILE A 91 26.21 -18.99 16.32
CA ILE A 91 27.36 -19.14 15.41
C ILE A 91 28.68 -19.50 16.12
N PRO A 92 29.00 -18.98 17.33
CA PRO A 92 30.21 -19.38 18.06
C PRO A 92 30.23 -20.85 18.54
N ASP A 93 29.06 -21.46 18.75
CA ASP A 93 28.92 -22.82 19.29
C ASP A 93 28.87 -23.89 18.17
N VAL A 94 28.99 -23.47 16.91
CA VAL A 94 28.87 -24.31 15.71
C VAL A 94 30.23 -24.94 15.38
N THR A 95 30.25 -26.27 15.27
CA THR A 95 31.44 -27.01 14.81
C THR A 95 31.78 -26.70 13.35
N GLU A 96 33.02 -26.90 12.95
CA GLU A 96 33.43 -26.65 11.57
C GLU A 96 32.69 -27.60 10.60
N GLU A 97 32.43 -28.85 11.00
CA GLU A 97 31.65 -29.81 10.22
C GLU A 97 30.23 -29.31 9.95
N GLN A 98 29.55 -28.77 10.97
CA GLN A 98 28.21 -28.20 10.82
C GLN A 98 28.21 -26.96 9.92
N ARG A 99 29.22 -26.08 10.07
CA ARG A 99 29.39 -24.90 9.21
C ARG A 99 29.57 -25.29 7.75
N MET A 100 30.44 -26.26 7.47
CA MET A 100 30.65 -26.76 6.11
C MET A 100 29.38 -27.41 5.55
N HIS A 101 28.67 -28.20 6.35
CA HIS A 101 27.41 -28.83 5.95
C HIS A 101 26.37 -27.78 5.53
N TRP A 102 26.10 -26.78 6.37
CA TRP A 102 25.11 -25.73 6.07
C TRP A 102 25.50 -24.88 4.86
N LYS A 103 26.80 -24.57 4.71
CA LYS A 103 27.31 -23.87 3.53
C LYS A 103 27.04 -24.66 2.26
N ASN A 104 27.33 -25.97 2.26
CA ASN A 104 27.12 -26.83 1.10
C ASN A 104 25.63 -26.96 0.75
N VAL A 105 24.76 -27.08 1.76
CA VAL A 105 23.30 -27.09 1.55
C VAL A 105 22.83 -25.76 0.94
N GLY A 106 23.28 -24.63 1.48
CA GLY A 106 22.93 -23.30 0.95
C GLY A 106 23.39 -23.11 -0.51
N LEU A 107 24.62 -23.48 -0.83
CA LEU A 107 25.15 -23.42 -2.20
C LEU A 107 24.40 -24.35 -3.16
N LYS A 108 24.00 -25.54 -2.70
CA LYS A 108 23.18 -26.45 -3.49
C LYS A 108 21.83 -25.81 -3.84
N VAL A 109 21.11 -25.28 -2.85
CA VAL A 109 19.82 -24.61 -3.05
C VAL A 109 19.97 -23.40 -3.99
N ALA A 110 21.06 -22.64 -3.86
CA ALA A 110 21.38 -21.55 -4.78
C ALA A 110 21.61 -22.05 -6.22
N SER A 111 22.40 -23.12 -6.40
CA SER A 111 22.66 -23.72 -7.71
C SER A 111 21.42 -24.33 -8.38
N GLU A 112 20.43 -24.76 -7.58
CA GLU A 112 19.14 -25.26 -8.05
C GLU A 112 18.14 -24.14 -8.39
N GLY A 113 18.53 -22.86 -8.25
CA GLY A 113 17.64 -21.73 -8.51
C GLY A 113 16.51 -21.57 -7.49
N LYS A 114 16.66 -22.14 -6.29
CA LYS A 114 15.64 -22.14 -5.22
C LYS A 114 15.89 -21.07 -4.16
N LEU A 115 16.85 -20.18 -4.38
CA LEU A 115 17.20 -19.08 -3.48
C LEU A 115 16.79 -17.75 -4.10
N ALA A 116 16.07 -16.92 -3.34
CA ALA A 116 15.73 -15.55 -3.70
C ALA A 116 16.07 -14.61 -2.53
N VAL A 117 16.36 -13.34 -2.84
CA VAL A 117 16.66 -12.30 -1.86
C VAL A 117 15.64 -11.18 -2.00
N ILE A 118 15.02 -10.78 -0.89
CA ILE A 118 14.15 -9.60 -0.81
C ILE A 118 14.96 -8.48 -0.16
N LEU A 119 15.33 -7.48 -0.94
CA LEU A 119 15.99 -6.28 -0.44
C LEU A 119 14.94 -5.24 -0.06
N LEU A 120 14.82 -4.95 1.24
CA LEU A 120 13.99 -3.87 1.74
C LEU A 120 14.77 -2.54 1.66
N ALA A 121 14.56 -1.79 0.57
CA ALA A 121 15.26 -0.51 0.31
C ALA A 121 14.30 0.69 0.14
N GLY A 122 13.09 0.59 0.68
CA GLY A 122 12.05 1.63 0.55
C GLY A 122 12.05 2.68 1.68
N GLY A 123 13.17 2.89 2.38
CA GLY A 123 13.26 3.94 3.38
C GLY A 123 13.37 5.33 2.74
N GLU A 124 12.83 6.36 3.38
CA GLU A 124 13.11 7.75 3.03
C GLU A 124 14.43 8.19 3.69
N ALA A 125 15.23 8.98 2.96
CA ALA A 125 16.55 9.44 3.38
C ALA A 125 16.50 10.83 4.02
#